data_AF-A0A915YH09-F1
#
_entry.id   AF-A0A915YH09-F1
#
_cell.length_a   1.000
_cell.length_b   1.000
_cell.length_c   1.000
_cell.angle_alpha   90.00
_cell.angle_beta   90.00
_cell.angle_gamma   90.00
#
_symmetry.space_group_name_H-M   'P 1'
#
loop_
_entity.id
_entity.type
_entity.pdbx_description
1 polymer ?
#
loop_
_entity_poly.entity_id
_entity_poly.type
_entity_poly.pdbx_seq_one_letter_code
_entity_poly.pdbx_strand_id
1 'polypeptide(L)'
;MSKLSVFFHPNCVKNLRFSPLKLQFLPSLKKYRSINSILLLSIYLSLFFAACQNSSNETDPAPIDSTQTSNSSPAVISIQGHPISLVIITEQAIIRENPSIEATEIARLVKGDSLIFTNKISNFNTAIKLEGIAYNEPWLRVILANNKMGWVYGGCINFDARQQRQLKEKTLDQRVVTLFGQSLAKQISIYQKELQSTSTTPGFRSLYSRAQSIKDSLEHQIAIHLHASNKSQLPNFFWLNELMDGLIVHYIPEQHRYYLFRDLKRWQALSLKTTGTEDDQFIETLLASYPSDSIVFHFYGWQLPIDSTTTCSLLGSQIHSKVLEKISAALDSNSNGYFKQEIIALKQAIVDDISVSNHYWLSLESIQSELDAIIERQYPFFTTSDRVALKTRRQMIGNYTQNNIVINLFEGQAST
;
A
#
# COMPACT_ATOMS: atom_id res chain seq x y z
N MET A 1 41.43 41.13 12.88
CA MET A 1 42.72 40.44 12.80
C MET A 1 42.62 39.12 13.56
N SER A 2 43.36 38.11 13.08
CA SER A 2 43.68 36.81 13.68
C SER A 2 42.56 35.78 13.93
N LYS A 3 42.63 34.75 13.08
CA LYS A 3 42.18 33.35 13.23
C LYS A 3 42.45 32.77 14.62
N LEU A 4 41.56 31.90 15.08
CA LEU A 4 41.95 30.72 15.86
C LEU A 4 41.00 29.56 15.57
N SER A 5 41.57 28.54 14.95
CA SER A 5 41.03 27.21 14.71
C SER A 5 41.54 26.27 15.80
N VAL A 6 40.66 25.50 16.45
CA VAL A 6 41.06 24.30 17.21
C VAL A 6 40.03 23.17 17.03
N PHE A 7 40.56 22.09 16.47
CA PHE A 7 40.24 20.65 16.50
C PHE A 7 38.98 20.09 17.20
N PHE A 8 38.32 19.20 16.45
CA PHE A 8 37.50 18.06 16.88
C PHE A 8 38.28 17.10 17.82
N HIS A 9 37.59 16.40 18.75
CA HIS A 9 37.10 15.02 18.53
C HIS A 9 36.31 14.46 19.76
N PRO A 10 35.75 13.22 19.73
CA PRO A 10 34.34 12.94 20.00
C PRO A 10 34.11 12.18 21.32
N ASN A 11 32.90 12.22 21.88
CA ASN A 11 32.27 11.12 22.66
C ASN A 11 31.09 11.68 23.45
N CYS A 12 29.88 11.67 22.88
CA CYS A 12 28.65 11.60 23.69
C CYS A 12 27.39 11.33 22.85
N VAL A 13 27.30 10.18 22.16
CA VAL A 13 26.00 9.65 21.71
C VAL A 13 26.05 8.12 21.72
N LYS A 14 25.76 7.51 22.87
CA LYS A 14 25.29 6.11 22.94
C LYS A 14 24.24 6.01 24.04
N ASN A 15 23.02 5.66 23.61
CA ASN A 15 21.88 5.08 24.35
C ASN A 15 20.57 5.86 24.20
N LEU A 16 19.94 5.73 23.04
CA LEU A 16 18.49 5.75 22.93
C LEU A 16 18.07 4.40 22.34
N ARG A 17 17.79 3.44 23.22
CA ARG A 17 17.08 2.20 22.85
C ARG A 17 15.61 2.58 22.66
N PHE A 18 15.15 2.58 21.42
CA PHE A 18 13.71 2.54 21.14
C PHE A 18 13.18 1.18 21.58
N SER A 19 12.29 1.19 22.57
CA SER A 19 11.48 0.03 22.93
C SER A 19 10.33 -0.09 21.93
N PRO A 20 10.01 -1.28 21.39
CA PRO A 20 8.84 -1.42 20.54
C PRO A 20 7.57 -1.37 21.40
N LEU A 21 6.70 -0.40 21.13
CA LEU A 21 5.31 -0.45 21.62
C LEU A 21 4.65 -1.69 20.99
N LYS A 22 4.40 -2.72 21.80
CA LYS A 22 3.51 -3.83 21.43
C LYS A 22 2.08 -3.30 21.47
N LEU A 23 1.51 -2.96 20.31
CA LEU A 23 0.05 -2.97 20.16
C LEU A 23 -0.40 -4.44 20.23
N GLN A 24 -1.05 -4.83 21.31
CA GLN A 24 -1.73 -6.12 21.43
C GLN A 24 -3.11 -5.97 20.77
N PHE A 25 -3.27 -6.54 19.58
CA PHE A 25 -4.58 -6.74 18.96
C PHE A 25 -5.19 -8.05 19.46
N LEU A 26 -6.45 -8.01 19.90
CA LEU A 26 -7.25 -9.19 20.25
C LEU A 26 -7.74 -9.88 18.97
N PRO A 27 -7.70 -11.22 18.87
CA PRO A 27 -8.11 -11.94 17.67
C PRO A 27 -9.56 -12.41 17.78
N SER A 28 -10.39 -12.14 16.76
CA SER A 28 -11.50 -13.03 16.31
C SER A 28 -12.45 -12.31 15.36
N LEU A 29 -12.18 -12.30 14.05
CA LEU A 29 -13.16 -11.85 13.05
C LEU A 29 -13.38 -12.93 11.99
N LYS A 30 -14.54 -13.59 12.00
CA LYS A 30 -15.00 -14.50 10.93
C LYS A 30 -15.93 -13.75 9.96
N LYS A 31 -15.52 -13.75 8.69
CA LYS A 31 -16.30 -13.83 7.43
C LYS A 31 -17.39 -12.78 7.19
N TYR A 32 -17.14 -11.89 6.22
CA TYR A 32 -18.19 -11.18 5.47
C TYR A 32 -18.21 -11.65 4.01
N ARG A 33 -19.37 -12.09 3.53
CA ARG A 33 -19.72 -12.31 2.12
C ARG A 33 -20.59 -11.13 1.70
N SER A 34 -20.17 -10.34 0.72
CA SER A 34 -21.05 -9.41 0.02
C SER A 34 -21.73 -10.14 -1.14
N ILE A 35 -23.05 -10.19 -1.08
CA ILE A 35 -23.96 -10.65 -2.13
C ILE A 35 -24.46 -9.37 -2.82
N ASN A 36 -24.23 -9.24 -4.13
CA ASN A 36 -25.13 -8.65 -5.14
C ASN A 36 -24.34 -8.16 -6.36
N SER A 37 -24.28 -9.01 -7.39
CA SER A 37 -24.28 -8.63 -8.83
C SER A 37 -24.16 -9.91 -9.67
N ILE A 38 -25.24 -10.69 -9.72
CA ILE A 38 -25.42 -11.74 -10.73
C ILE A 38 -26.80 -11.51 -11.32
N LEU A 39 -26.88 -10.73 -12.40
CA LEU A 39 -27.90 -10.84 -13.43
C LEU A 39 -27.57 -9.82 -14.51
N LEU A 40 -26.84 -10.26 -15.54
CA LEU A 40 -26.79 -9.73 -16.92
C LEU A 40 -25.49 -10.20 -17.62
N LEU A 41 -25.34 -11.50 -17.86
CA LEU A 41 -24.45 -11.98 -18.93
C LEU A 41 -24.72 -13.46 -19.27
N SER A 42 -25.92 -13.75 -19.76
CA SER A 42 -26.20 -15.04 -20.40
C SER A 42 -27.10 -14.81 -21.59
N ILE A 43 -26.49 -14.65 -22.77
CA ILE A 43 -27.01 -14.90 -24.13
C ILE A 43 -25.95 -14.24 -25.04
N TYR A 44 -24.93 -15.01 -25.44
CA TYR A 44 -24.15 -14.86 -26.68
C TYR A 44 -23.16 -16.03 -26.73
N LEU A 45 -23.70 -17.24 -26.68
CA LEU A 45 -22.96 -18.47 -26.95
C LEU A 45 -23.81 -19.36 -27.85
N SER A 46 -23.80 -19.01 -29.13
CA SER A 46 -24.20 -19.90 -30.21
C SER A 46 -23.77 -19.23 -31.51
N LEU A 47 -22.66 -19.69 -32.07
CA LEU A 47 -22.47 -19.92 -33.51
C LEU A 47 -21.14 -20.65 -33.67
N PHE A 48 -21.27 -21.94 -33.91
CA PHE A 48 -20.20 -22.92 -34.09
C PHE A 48 -20.24 -23.37 -35.57
N PHE A 49 -19.05 -23.61 -36.12
CA PHE A 49 -18.71 -24.43 -37.30
C PHE A 49 -18.90 -23.88 -38.72
N ALA A 50 -17.76 -23.71 -39.42
CA ALA A 50 -17.34 -24.48 -40.60
C ALA A 50 -15.91 -23.99 -41.01
N ALA A 51 -14.85 -24.78 -40.83
CA ALA A 51 -14.33 -25.83 -41.71
C ALA A 51 -13.24 -25.31 -42.69
N CYS A 52 -12.01 -25.83 -42.56
CA CYS A 52 -11.27 -26.43 -43.67
C CYS A 52 -10.05 -27.21 -43.16
N GLN A 53 -9.95 -28.45 -43.67
CA GLN A 53 -8.90 -29.45 -43.48
C GLN A 53 -7.77 -29.29 -44.52
N ASN A 54 -6.74 -30.14 -44.34
CA ASN A 54 -5.65 -30.56 -45.24
C ASN A 54 -4.40 -29.67 -45.25
N SER A 55 -3.17 -30.19 -45.26
CA SER A 55 -2.65 -31.56 -45.46
C SER A 55 -1.22 -31.71 -44.91
N SER A 56 -0.88 -32.96 -44.61
CA SER A 56 0.42 -33.61 -44.37
C SER A 56 1.69 -32.95 -44.94
N ASN A 57 2.78 -33.04 -44.17
CA ASN A 57 4.00 -33.76 -44.57
C ASN A 57 4.92 -34.06 -43.38
N GLU A 58 5.21 -35.35 -43.21
CA GLU A 58 6.30 -35.90 -42.41
C GLU A 58 7.65 -35.57 -43.04
N THR A 59 8.65 -35.23 -42.23
CA THR A 59 10.04 -35.59 -42.52
C THR A 59 10.81 -35.68 -41.21
N ASP A 60 11.12 -36.90 -40.79
CA ASP A 60 12.13 -37.20 -39.78
C ASP A 60 13.53 -36.77 -40.27
N PRO A 61 14.40 -36.33 -39.36
CA PRO A 61 15.81 -36.65 -39.47
C PRO A 61 16.32 -37.45 -38.27
N ALA A 62 17.10 -38.47 -38.63
CA ALA A 62 17.83 -39.41 -37.79
C ALA A 62 18.87 -38.73 -36.86
N PRO A 63 19.38 -39.45 -35.84
CA PRO A 63 20.04 -38.88 -34.68
C PRO A 63 21.52 -38.57 -34.95
N ILE A 64 21.96 -37.38 -34.53
CA ILE A 64 23.38 -37.05 -34.44
C ILE A 64 23.73 -36.88 -32.96
N ASP A 65 24.37 -37.93 -32.45
CA ASP A 65 25.21 -37.91 -31.26
C ASP A 65 26.46 -37.10 -31.57
N SER A 66 26.68 -36.03 -30.81
CA SER A 66 27.98 -35.37 -30.64
C SER A 66 27.91 -34.46 -29.43
N THR A 67 28.35 -35.03 -28.32
CA THR A 67 28.70 -34.35 -27.08
C THR A 67 29.78 -33.30 -27.35
N GLN A 68 29.41 -32.02 -27.28
CA GLN A 68 30.35 -30.94 -27.00
C GLN A 68 29.77 -30.05 -25.92
N THR A 69 30.07 -30.42 -24.67
CA THR A 69 29.91 -29.56 -23.49
C THR A 69 30.91 -28.41 -23.63
N SER A 70 30.54 -27.41 -24.43
CA SER A 70 31.21 -26.12 -24.41
C SER A 70 30.84 -25.46 -23.09
N ASN A 71 31.83 -25.34 -22.20
CA ASN A 71 31.81 -24.42 -21.06
C ASN A 71 31.75 -22.99 -21.62
N SER A 72 30.59 -22.60 -22.14
CA SER A 72 30.28 -21.23 -22.46
C SER A 72 30.19 -20.48 -21.13
N SER A 73 31.14 -19.57 -20.91
CA SER A 73 31.06 -18.61 -19.81
C SER A 73 29.65 -18.02 -19.81
N PRO A 74 28.93 -18.02 -18.67
CA PRO A 74 27.56 -17.55 -18.63
C PRO A 74 27.50 -16.13 -19.17
N ALA A 75 26.52 -15.87 -20.04
CA ALA A 75 26.38 -14.57 -20.65
C ALA A 75 25.86 -13.56 -19.60
N VAL A 76 26.72 -12.62 -19.24
CA VAL A 76 26.55 -11.69 -18.12
C VAL A 76 26.63 -10.25 -18.61
N ILE A 77 25.75 -9.40 -18.11
CA ILE A 77 25.72 -7.96 -18.37
C ILE A 77 26.21 -7.24 -17.12
N SER A 78 27.09 -6.24 -17.31
CA SER A 78 27.43 -5.29 -16.26
C SER A 78 26.54 -4.05 -16.39
N ILE A 79 25.92 -3.63 -15.29
CA ILE A 79 25.09 -2.42 -15.23
C ILE A 79 25.83 -1.29 -14.50
N GLN A 80 25.48 -0.05 -14.80
CA GLN A 80 26.13 1.13 -14.22
C GLN A 80 25.56 1.43 -12.83
N GLY A 81 26.42 1.79 -11.88
CA GLY A 81 26.02 2.16 -10.51
C GLY A 81 27.07 1.78 -9.46
N HIS A 82 26.82 2.15 -8.21
CA HIS A 82 27.63 1.69 -7.08
C HIS A 82 27.07 0.37 -6.54
N PRO A 83 27.89 -0.49 -5.92
CA PRO A 83 27.37 -1.64 -5.19
C PRO A 83 26.34 -1.20 -4.15
N ILE A 84 25.19 -1.88 -4.13
CA ILE A 84 24.10 -1.61 -3.19
C ILE A 84 23.79 -2.83 -2.34
N SER A 85 23.16 -2.62 -1.19
CA SER A 85 22.64 -3.70 -0.36
C SER A 85 21.33 -4.24 -0.96
N LEU A 86 21.25 -5.56 -1.07
CA LEU A 86 20.01 -6.29 -1.35
C LEU A 86 19.56 -6.98 -0.06
N VAL A 87 18.26 -7.20 0.09
CA VAL A 87 17.67 -7.94 1.21
C VAL A 87 16.87 -9.12 0.68
N ILE A 88 17.05 -10.30 1.28
CA ILE A 88 16.25 -11.49 0.96
C ILE A 88 14.80 -11.30 1.46
N ILE A 89 13.82 -11.52 0.58
CA ILE A 89 12.39 -11.34 0.90
C ILE A 89 11.59 -12.64 0.97
N THR A 90 12.15 -13.74 0.47
CA THR A 90 11.56 -15.09 0.54
C THR A 90 12.04 -15.83 1.78
N GLU A 91 11.29 -16.83 2.21
CA GLU A 91 11.69 -17.67 3.37
C GLU A 91 13.07 -18.31 3.19
N GLN A 92 13.38 -18.71 1.95
CA GLN A 92 14.68 -19.25 1.58
C GLN A 92 15.13 -18.74 0.22
N ALA A 93 16.40 -18.34 0.13
CA ALA A 93 17.08 -17.99 -1.11
C ALA A 93 18.35 -18.83 -1.27
N ILE A 94 18.50 -19.46 -2.43
CA ILE A 94 19.66 -20.29 -2.75
C ILE A 94 20.67 -19.43 -3.50
N ILE A 95 21.91 -19.40 -3.01
CA ILE A 95 23.04 -18.80 -3.69
C ILE A 95 23.76 -19.90 -4.46
N ARG A 96 24.02 -19.64 -5.74
CA ARG A 96 24.63 -20.61 -6.66
C ARG A 96 25.94 -20.11 -7.24
N GLU A 97 26.78 -21.04 -7.66
CA GLU A 97 28.07 -20.74 -8.29
C GLU A 97 27.91 -20.08 -9.67
N ASN A 98 26.87 -20.47 -10.41
CA ASN A 98 26.51 -19.93 -11.72
C ASN A 98 25.03 -19.49 -11.75
N PRO A 99 24.63 -18.60 -12.69
CA PRO A 99 23.25 -18.10 -12.80
C PRO A 99 22.29 -19.13 -13.41
N SER A 100 22.13 -20.30 -12.78
CA SER A 100 21.27 -21.38 -13.26
C SER A 100 20.71 -22.18 -12.10
N ILE A 101 19.48 -22.70 -12.23
CA ILE A 101 18.86 -23.58 -11.23
C ILE A 101 19.61 -24.91 -11.04
N GLU A 102 20.37 -25.34 -12.05
CA GLU A 102 21.16 -26.58 -12.01
C GLU A 102 22.57 -26.37 -11.44
N ALA A 103 22.98 -25.10 -11.25
CA ALA A 103 24.32 -24.81 -10.76
C ALA A 103 24.48 -25.19 -9.28
N THR A 104 25.69 -25.58 -8.90
CA THR A 104 26.05 -25.94 -7.52
C THR A 104 25.59 -24.86 -6.54
N GLU A 105 24.89 -25.30 -5.49
CA GLU A 105 24.54 -24.45 -4.36
C GLU A 105 25.77 -24.20 -3.49
N ILE A 106 26.03 -22.93 -3.18
CA ILE A 106 27.16 -22.52 -2.35
C ILE A 106 26.74 -21.94 -0.99
N ALA A 107 25.48 -21.51 -0.87
CA ALA A 107 24.88 -21.07 0.39
C ALA A 107 23.34 -21.06 0.31
N ARG A 108 22.69 -21.07 1.49
CA ARG A 108 21.27 -20.77 1.67
C ARG A 108 21.15 -19.60 2.62
N LEU A 109 20.32 -18.63 2.24
CA LEU A 109 19.99 -17.45 3.01
C LEU A 109 18.51 -17.46 3.35
N VAL A 110 18.16 -16.75 4.42
CA VAL A 110 16.78 -16.61 4.90
C VAL A 110 16.29 -15.17 4.77
N LYS A 111 14.99 -14.98 4.90
CA LYS A 111 14.36 -13.66 4.88
C LYS A 111 15.05 -12.68 5.84
N GLY A 112 15.38 -11.49 5.34
CA GLY A 112 16.06 -10.44 6.09
C GLY A 112 17.58 -10.47 6.00
N ASP A 113 18.19 -11.54 5.47
CA ASP A 113 19.62 -11.56 5.20
C ASP A 113 20.00 -10.51 4.14
N SER A 114 21.14 -9.86 4.35
CA SER A 114 21.67 -8.83 3.46
C SER A 114 22.80 -9.35 2.57
N LEU A 115 22.85 -8.84 1.35
CA LEU A 115 23.85 -9.16 0.33
C LEU A 115 24.34 -7.87 -0.34
N ILE A 116 25.55 -7.89 -0.90
CA ILE A 116 26.05 -6.75 -1.70
C ILE A 116 25.95 -7.11 -3.18
N PHE A 117 25.22 -6.31 -3.95
CA PHE A 117 25.12 -6.48 -5.39
C PHE A 117 26.38 -5.99 -6.11
N THR A 118 26.93 -6.81 -7.02
CA THR A 118 28.19 -6.49 -7.71
C THR A 118 28.00 -5.84 -9.09
N ASN A 119 26.82 -5.30 -9.37
CA ASN A 119 26.49 -4.70 -10.68
C ASN A 119 26.54 -5.67 -11.87
N LYS A 120 26.46 -6.98 -11.63
CA LYS A 120 26.42 -7.99 -12.70
C LYS A 120 25.11 -8.78 -12.65
N ILE A 121 24.47 -8.89 -13.80
CA ILE A 121 23.20 -9.61 -13.98
C ILE A 121 23.34 -10.63 -15.11
N SER A 122 22.58 -11.71 -15.09
CA SER A 122 22.46 -12.59 -16.27
C SER A 122 21.83 -11.82 -17.44
N ASN A 123 22.19 -12.17 -18.67
CA ASN A 123 21.56 -11.61 -19.87
C ASN A 123 20.23 -12.31 -20.24
N PHE A 124 19.84 -13.34 -19.50
CA PHE A 124 18.59 -14.08 -19.61
C PHE A 124 17.83 -14.06 -18.29
N ASN A 125 16.55 -14.41 -18.36
CA ASN A 125 15.70 -14.64 -17.19
C ASN A 125 15.43 -16.13 -17.04
N THR A 126 15.08 -16.55 -15.82
CA THR A 126 14.64 -17.92 -15.54
C THR A 126 13.24 -17.88 -14.96
N ALA A 127 12.34 -18.73 -15.47
CA ALA A 127 11.02 -18.88 -14.89
C ALA A 127 11.09 -19.78 -13.65
N ILE A 128 10.73 -19.24 -12.47
CA ILE A 128 10.76 -19.98 -11.21
C ILE A 128 9.49 -19.68 -10.42
N LYS A 129 8.88 -20.72 -9.85
CA LYS A 129 7.75 -20.59 -8.93
C LYS A 129 8.26 -20.42 -7.49
N LEU A 130 8.01 -19.25 -6.90
CA LEU A 130 8.35 -18.93 -5.50
C LEU A 130 7.06 -18.71 -4.73
N GLU A 131 6.87 -19.39 -3.60
CA GLU A 131 5.74 -19.16 -2.69
C GLU A 131 4.37 -19.20 -3.41
N GLY A 132 4.24 -20.09 -4.39
CA GLY A 132 3.01 -20.25 -5.17
C GLY A 132 2.89 -19.33 -6.41
N ILE A 133 3.77 -18.35 -6.58
CA ILE A 133 3.74 -17.37 -7.68
C ILE A 133 4.84 -17.64 -8.70
N ALA A 134 4.51 -17.56 -9.99
CA ALA A 134 5.48 -17.64 -11.07
C ALA A 134 6.19 -16.30 -11.28
N TYR A 135 7.51 -16.30 -11.17
CA TYR A 135 8.39 -15.18 -11.49
C TYR A 135 9.18 -15.51 -12.76
N ASN A 136 9.62 -14.46 -13.47
CA ASN A 136 10.53 -14.58 -14.60
C ASN A 136 11.60 -13.48 -14.51
N GLU A 137 12.65 -13.76 -13.73
CA GLU A 137 13.62 -12.76 -13.28
C GLU A 137 15.06 -13.13 -13.70
N PRO A 138 15.96 -12.14 -13.81
CA PRO A 138 17.37 -12.41 -14.01
C PRO A 138 18.03 -12.93 -12.72
N TRP A 139 19.24 -13.46 -12.85
CA TRP A 139 20.14 -13.76 -11.74
C TRP A 139 21.03 -12.55 -11.45
N LEU A 140 21.29 -12.30 -10.18
CA LEU A 140 22.10 -11.18 -9.70
C LEU A 140 23.37 -11.73 -9.05
N ARG A 141 24.52 -11.21 -9.46
CA ARG A 141 25.78 -11.55 -8.80
C ARG A 141 25.94 -10.75 -7.53
N VAL A 142 26.27 -11.44 -6.45
CA VAL A 142 26.31 -10.88 -5.10
C VAL A 142 27.58 -11.29 -4.35
N ILE A 143 27.94 -10.50 -3.34
CA ILE A 143 28.93 -10.82 -2.32
C ILE A 143 28.19 -11.09 -1.00
N LEU A 144 28.52 -12.21 -0.37
CA LEU A 144 27.98 -12.67 0.90
C LEU A 144 28.80 -12.08 2.07
N ALA A 145 28.27 -12.16 3.28
CA ALA A 145 28.95 -11.68 4.49
C ALA A 145 30.34 -12.30 4.73
N ASN A 146 30.57 -13.52 4.21
CA ASN A 146 31.86 -14.22 4.27
C ASN A 146 32.79 -13.91 3.08
N ASN A 147 32.52 -12.84 2.33
CA ASN A 147 33.23 -12.42 1.12
C ASN A 147 33.23 -13.43 -0.05
N LYS A 148 32.44 -14.52 0.03
CA LYS A 148 32.22 -15.38 -1.14
C LYS A 148 31.31 -14.68 -2.14
N MET A 149 31.56 -14.92 -3.43
CA MET A 149 30.69 -14.46 -4.51
C MET A 149 29.78 -15.58 -4.98
N GLY A 150 28.57 -15.22 -5.39
CA GLY A 150 27.64 -16.15 -6.01
C GLY A 150 26.54 -15.44 -6.77
N TRP A 151 25.55 -16.21 -7.20
CA TRP A 151 24.38 -15.75 -7.93
C TRP A 151 23.12 -16.04 -7.13
N VAL A 152 22.27 -15.04 -6.99
CA VAL A 152 20.94 -15.16 -6.38
C VAL A 152 19.89 -14.87 -7.44
N TYR A 153 18.78 -15.59 -7.39
CA TYR A 153 17.66 -15.34 -8.28
C TYR A 153 16.96 -14.01 -7.92
N GLY A 154 16.69 -13.16 -8.91
CA GLY A 154 16.14 -11.82 -8.71
C GLY A 154 14.76 -11.80 -8.05
N GLY A 155 13.95 -12.86 -8.17
CA GLY A 155 12.67 -12.96 -7.46
C GLY A 155 12.80 -13.01 -5.93
N CYS A 156 13.98 -13.32 -5.40
CA CYS A 156 14.20 -13.50 -3.95
C CYS A 156 14.64 -12.22 -3.22
N ILE A 157 14.79 -11.09 -3.92
CA ILE A 157 15.41 -9.87 -3.37
C ILE A 157 14.50 -8.64 -3.42
N ASN A 158 14.76 -7.70 -2.49
CA ASN A 158 14.31 -6.31 -2.53
C ASN A 158 15.49 -5.35 -2.29
N PHE A 159 15.35 -4.09 -2.73
CA PHE A 159 16.37 -3.04 -2.61
C PHE A 159 15.75 -1.65 -2.83
N ASP A 160 16.43 -0.59 -2.38
CA ASP A 160 16.01 0.80 -2.65
C ASP A 160 16.15 1.11 -4.14
N ALA A 161 15.02 1.16 -4.84
CA ALA A 161 14.97 1.35 -6.29
C ALA A 161 15.55 2.70 -6.76
N ARG A 162 15.68 3.69 -5.86
CA ARG A 162 16.26 5.01 -6.18
C ARG A 162 17.78 4.96 -6.33
N GLN A 163 18.43 3.99 -5.69
CA GLN A 163 19.89 3.86 -5.74
C GLN A 163 20.39 3.27 -7.07
N GLN A 164 19.55 2.49 -7.76
CA GLN A 164 19.98 1.70 -8.92
C GLN A 164 18.86 1.54 -9.96
N ARG A 165 18.68 2.58 -10.80
CA ARG A 165 17.61 2.61 -11.83
C ARG A 165 17.65 1.43 -12.81
N GLN A 166 18.82 1.06 -13.30
CA GLN A 166 18.95 -0.06 -14.26
C GLN A 166 18.57 -1.40 -13.63
N LEU A 167 18.84 -1.61 -12.35
CA LEU A 167 18.42 -2.83 -11.65
C LEU A 167 16.90 -2.86 -11.46
N LYS A 168 16.30 -1.73 -11.06
CA LYS A 168 14.83 -1.58 -10.97
C LYS A 168 14.14 -1.97 -12.28
N GLU A 169 14.62 -1.43 -13.40
CA GLU A 169 14.06 -1.72 -14.74
C GLU A 169 14.17 -3.20 -15.11
N LYS A 170 15.30 -3.85 -14.76
CA LYS A 170 15.57 -5.25 -15.07
C LYS A 170 14.92 -6.25 -14.11
N THR A 171 14.44 -5.80 -12.96
CA THR A 171 13.84 -6.66 -11.93
C THR A 171 12.43 -6.22 -11.59
N LEU A 172 12.26 -5.22 -10.72
CA LEU A 172 10.96 -4.78 -10.21
C LEU A 172 9.97 -4.40 -11.32
N ASP A 173 10.40 -3.69 -12.37
CA ASP A 173 9.48 -3.31 -13.46
C ASP A 173 9.05 -4.54 -14.27
N GLN A 174 9.97 -5.47 -14.53
CA GLN A 174 9.67 -6.75 -15.19
C GLN A 174 8.78 -7.65 -14.31
N ARG A 175 8.96 -7.61 -12.99
CA ARG A 175 8.12 -8.30 -12.01
C ARG A 175 6.69 -7.82 -12.07
N VAL A 176 6.47 -6.49 -12.13
CA VAL A 176 5.12 -5.93 -12.30
C VAL A 176 4.48 -6.39 -13.60
N VAL A 177 5.22 -6.38 -14.71
CA VAL A 177 4.70 -6.90 -16.00
C VAL A 177 4.32 -8.38 -15.88
N THR A 178 5.17 -9.19 -15.26
CA THR A 178 4.97 -10.64 -15.13
C THR A 178 3.76 -10.96 -14.24
N LEU A 179 3.60 -10.24 -13.13
CA LEU A 179 2.56 -10.54 -12.13
C LEU A 179 1.22 -9.85 -12.40
N PHE A 180 1.25 -8.65 -12.99
CA PHE A 180 0.08 -7.79 -13.10
C PHE A 180 -0.22 -7.34 -14.53
N GLY A 181 0.59 -7.75 -15.50
CA GLY A 181 0.41 -7.47 -16.91
C GLY A 181 0.91 -6.08 -17.36
N GLN A 182 1.05 -5.93 -18.68
CA GLN A 182 1.61 -4.74 -19.31
C GLN A 182 0.81 -3.46 -19.04
N SER A 183 -0.52 -3.58 -18.95
CA SER A 183 -1.40 -2.43 -18.72
C SER A 183 -1.13 -1.78 -17.36
N LEU A 184 -1.11 -2.56 -16.28
CA LEU A 184 -0.86 -2.04 -14.94
C LEU A 184 0.58 -1.57 -14.78
N ALA A 185 1.56 -2.29 -15.36
CA ALA A 185 2.95 -1.86 -15.40
C ALA A 185 3.12 -0.47 -16.05
N LYS A 186 2.43 -0.23 -17.17
CA LYS A 186 2.43 1.08 -17.84
C LYS A 186 1.83 2.17 -16.95
N GLN A 187 0.72 1.88 -16.27
CA GLN A 187 0.11 2.85 -15.34
C GLN A 187 1.04 3.21 -14.18
N ILE A 188 1.72 2.21 -13.59
CA ILE A 188 2.72 2.43 -12.53
C ILE A 188 3.89 3.27 -13.05
N SER A 189 4.38 3.00 -14.27
CA SER A 189 5.45 3.81 -14.87
C SER A 189 5.02 5.26 -15.10
N ILE A 190 3.79 5.49 -15.57
CA ILE A 190 3.22 6.84 -15.73
C ILE A 190 3.13 7.53 -14.37
N TYR A 191 2.59 6.85 -13.36
CA TYR A 191 2.50 7.34 -12.00
C TYR A 191 3.85 7.76 -11.42
N GLN A 192 4.89 6.93 -11.58
CA GLN A 192 6.25 7.24 -11.14
C GLN A 192 6.83 8.49 -11.82
N LYS A 193 6.52 8.71 -13.10
CA LYS A 193 6.94 9.92 -13.83
C LYS A 193 6.19 11.15 -13.32
N GLU A 194 4.87 11.05 -13.19
CA GLU A 194 4.02 12.14 -12.68
C GLU A 194 4.42 12.55 -11.25
N LEU A 195 4.80 11.60 -10.38
CA LEU A 195 5.32 11.89 -9.04
C LEU A 195 6.52 12.85 -9.03
N GLN A 196 7.37 12.82 -10.07
CA GLN A 196 8.56 13.66 -10.17
C GLN A 196 8.30 14.99 -10.87
N SER A 197 7.30 15.04 -11.76
CA SER A 197 7.05 16.20 -12.62
C SER A 197 5.85 17.05 -12.20
N THR A 198 5.00 16.56 -11.28
CA THR A 198 3.79 17.28 -10.84
C THR A 198 4.17 18.54 -10.09
N SER A 199 3.68 19.68 -10.58
CA SER A 199 3.93 21.01 -10.01
C SER A 199 2.69 21.91 -10.01
N THR A 200 1.51 21.38 -10.34
CA THR A 200 0.26 22.15 -10.38
C THR A 200 -0.85 21.38 -9.65
N THR A 201 -1.80 22.10 -9.04
CA THR A 201 -2.95 21.50 -8.35
C THR A 201 -3.76 20.53 -9.24
N PRO A 202 -4.07 20.83 -10.52
CA PRO A 202 -4.74 19.86 -11.40
C PRO A 202 -3.90 18.61 -11.68
N GLY A 203 -2.57 18.78 -11.78
CA GLY A 203 -1.63 17.68 -11.91
C GLY A 203 -1.67 16.78 -10.66
N PHE A 204 -1.64 17.38 -9.47
CA PHE A 204 -1.76 16.66 -8.20
C PHE A 204 -3.09 15.93 -8.08
N ARG A 205 -4.19 16.59 -8.45
CA ARG A 205 -5.52 15.96 -8.47
C ARG A 205 -5.56 14.70 -9.34
N SER A 206 -4.94 14.78 -10.52
CA SER A 206 -4.84 13.65 -11.46
C SER A 206 -3.96 12.53 -10.88
N LEU A 207 -2.81 12.89 -10.32
CA LEU A 207 -1.89 11.97 -9.65
C LEU A 207 -2.58 11.24 -8.47
N TYR A 208 -3.29 11.98 -7.62
CA TYR A 208 -4.01 11.45 -6.47
C TYR A 208 -5.10 10.44 -6.87
N SER A 209 -5.84 10.74 -7.94
CA SER A 209 -6.83 9.81 -8.52
C SER A 209 -6.16 8.58 -9.14
N ARG A 210 -5.07 8.76 -9.89
CA ARG A 210 -4.35 7.65 -10.51
C ARG A 210 -3.82 6.68 -9.45
N ALA A 211 -3.30 7.19 -8.34
CA ALA A 211 -2.87 6.37 -7.22
C ALA A 211 -4.02 5.50 -6.67
N GLN A 212 -5.25 6.04 -6.61
CA GLN A 212 -6.43 5.27 -6.21
C GLN A 212 -6.70 4.10 -7.17
N SER A 213 -6.76 4.40 -8.47
CA SER A 213 -7.06 3.39 -9.49
C SER A 213 -5.99 2.29 -9.54
N ILE A 214 -4.72 2.64 -9.39
CA ILE A 214 -3.62 1.66 -9.34
C ILE A 214 -3.70 0.84 -8.05
N LYS A 215 -3.93 1.48 -6.90
CA LYS A 215 -4.15 0.79 -5.61
C LYS A 215 -5.21 -0.29 -5.77
N ASP A 216 -6.40 0.08 -6.25
CA ASP A 216 -7.54 -0.83 -6.29
C ASP A 216 -7.28 -1.99 -7.27
N SER A 217 -6.60 -1.71 -8.39
CA SER A 217 -6.16 -2.73 -9.34
C SER A 217 -5.13 -3.68 -8.75
N LEU A 218 -4.12 -3.17 -8.03
CA LEU A 218 -3.10 -3.97 -7.38
C LEU A 218 -3.68 -4.85 -6.28
N GLU A 219 -4.51 -4.30 -5.39
CA GLU A 219 -5.14 -5.08 -4.33
C GLU A 219 -6.00 -6.22 -4.89
N HIS A 220 -6.73 -5.96 -5.98
CA HIS A 220 -7.51 -7.00 -6.66
C HIS A 220 -6.61 -8.10 -7.24
N GLN A 221 -5.55 -7.75 -7.97
CA GLN A 221 -4.64 -8.75 -8.56
C GLN A 221 -3.85 -9.53 -7.50
N ILE A 222 -3.41 -8.87 -6.42
CA ILE A 222 -2.74 -9.52 -5.30
C ILE A 222 -3.68 -10.53 -4.63
N ALA A 223 -4.96 -10.20 -4.45
CA ALA A 223 -5.94 -11.13 -3.89
C ALA A 223 -6.08 -12.40 -4.77
N ILE A 224 -6.07 -12.26 -6.10
CA ILE A 224 -6.09 -13.41 -7.02
C ILE A 224 -4.85 -14.31 -6.81
N HIS A 225 -3.66 -13.72 -6.72
CA HIS A 225 -2.43 -14.47 -6.47
C HIS A 225 -2.41 -15.16 -5.10
N LEU A 226 -2.91 -14.49 -4.06
CA LEU A 226 -3.03 -15.07 -2.73
C LEU A 226 -3.96 -16.29 -2.74
N HIS A 227 -5.10 -16.21 -3.43
CA HIS A 227 -6.02 -17.34 -3.55
C HIS A 227 -5.41 -18.54 -4.29
N ALA A 228 -4.50 -18.31 -5.23
CA ALA A 228 -3.77 -19.34 -5.95
C ALA A 228 -2.55 -19.90 -5.17
N SER A 229 -2.09 -19.19 -4.14
CA SER A 229 -0.90 -19.56 -3.35
C SER A 229 -1.19 -20.61 -2.27
N ASN A 230 -0.15 -21.31 -1.83
CA ASN A 230 -0.27 -22.26 -0.73
C ASN A 230 -0.37 -21.50 0.60
N LYS A 231 -1.38 -21.79 1.42
CA LYS A 231 -1.62 -21.12 2.72
C LYS A 231 -0.44 -21.17 3.69
N SER A 232 0.46 -22.15 3.53
CA SER A 232 1.65 -22.28 4.39
C SER A 232 2.80 -21.34 4.01
N GLN A 233 2.81 -20.77 2.80
CA GLN A 233 3.89 -19.90 2.31
C GLN A 233 3.29 -18.76 1.49
N LEU A 234 3.20 -17.58 2.11
CA LEU A 234 2.59 -16.42 1.50
C LEU A 234 3.59 -15.65 0.65
N PRO A 235 3.25 -15.36 -0.62
CA PRO A 235 4.10 -14.54 -1.46
C PRO A 235 4.29 -13.15 -0.88
N ASN A 236 5.54 -12.69 -0.87
CA ASN A 236 5.88 -11.36 -0.38
C ASN A 236 5.65 -10.26 -1.45
N PHE A 237 4.72 -9.34 -1.18
CA PHE A 237 4.43 -8.18 -2.04
C PHE A 237 5.01 -6.83 -1.55
N PHE A 238 5.78 -6.81 -0.45
CA PHE A 238 6.30 -5.56 0.12
C PHE A 238 7.30 -4.82 -0.80
N TRP A 239 7.88 -5.50 -1.79
CA TRP A 239 8.72 -4.87 -2.82
C TRP A 239 7.97 -3.84 -3.67
N LEU A 240 6.62 -3.87 -3.70
CA LEU A 240 5.82 -2.85 -4.37
C LEU A 240 5.98 -1.45 -3.74
N ASN A 241 6.42 -1.36 -2.48
CA ASN A 241 6.74 -0.09 -1.83
C ASN A 241 7.83 0.69 -2.56
N GLU A 242 8.73 -0.01 -3.27
CA GLU A 242 9.78 0.61 -4.08
C GLU A 242 9.24 1.26 -5.36
N LEU A 243 8.01 0.90 -5.76
CA LEU A 243 7.37 1.37 -6.98
C LEU A 243 6.22 2.33 -6.74
N MET A 244 5.60 2.27 -5.57
CA MET A 244 4.35 2.95 -5.25
C MET A 244 4.56 4.06 -4.20
N ASP A 245 5.48 4.98 -4.45
CA ASP A 245 5.83 6.06 -3.52
C ASP A 245 4.61 6.95 -3.17
N GLY A 246 4.24 7.00 -1.88
CA GLY A 246 2.98 7.59 -1.40
C GLY A 246 1.90 6.56 -1.05
N LEU A 247 2.13 5.29 -1.34
CA LEU A 247 1.38 4.16 -0.85
C LEU A 247 2.29 3.22 -0.04
N ILE A 248 1.72 2.56 0.95
CA ILE A 248 2.38 1.58 1.80
C ILE A 248 1.61 0.28 1.71
N VAL A 249 2.29 -0.76 1.24
CA VAL A 249 1.81 -2.13 1.26
C VAL A 249 1.85 -2.64 2.69
N HIS A 250 0.73 -3.19 3.14
CA HIS A 250 0.58 -3.83 4.44
C HIS A 250 -0.18 -5.15 4.30
N TYR A 251 0.22 -6.16 5.07
CA TYR A 251 -0.50 -7.42 5.14
C TYR A 251 -1.28 -7.48 6.45
N ILE A 252 -2.58 -7.75 6.39
CA ILE A 252 -3.42 -7.96 7.57
C ILE A 252 -3.65 -9.47 7.72
N PRO A 253 -2.98 -10.15 8.68
CA PRO A 253 -3.05 -11.60 8.84
C PRO A 253 -4.47 -12.12 9.09
N GLU A 254 -5.26 -11.40 9.89
CA GLU A 254 -6.63 -11.78 10.28
C GLU A 254 -7.55 -11.86 9.05
N GLN A 255 -7.29 -11.01 8.06
CA GLN A 255 -8.06 -10.93 6.82
C GLN A 255 -7.41 -11.70 5.67
N HIS A 256 -6.21 -12.24 5.90
CA HIS A 256 -5.38 -12.90 4.91
C HIS A 256 -5.24 -12.09 3.61
N ARG A 257 -5.01 -10.78 3.73
CA ARG A 257 -5.07 -9.85 2.59
C ARG A 257 -4.02 -8.75 2.69
N TYR A 258 -3.49 -8.39 1.52
CA TYR A 258 -2.68 -7.19 1.34
C TYR A 258 -3.56 -5.97 1.04
N TYR A 259 -3.16 -4.84 1.62
CA TYR A 259 -3.72 -3.51 1.40
C TYR A 259 -2.61 -2.55 1.03
N LEU A 260 -2.96 -1.53 0.24
CA LEU A 260 -2.08 -0.41 -0.08
C LEU A 260 -2.69 0.85 0.53
N PHE A 261 -2.16 1.28 1.67
CA PHE A 261 -2.64 2.47 2.38
C PHE A 261 -1.90 3.73 1.90
N ARG A 262 -2.54 4.90 1.94
CA ARG A 262 -1.87 6.16 1.59
C ARG A 262 -1.04 6.66 2.76
N ASP A 263 0.20 7.05 2.49
CA ASP A 263 1.05 7.78 3.44
C ASP A 263 0.84 9.29 3.28
N LEU A 264 0.01 9.88 4.14
CA LEU A 264 -0.36 11.28 4.04
C LEU A 264 0.82 12.23 4.27
N LYS A 265 1.88 11.82 5.00
CA LYS A 265 3.09 12.64 5.13
C LYS A 265 3.80 12.75 3.79
N ARG A 266 3.83 11.64 3.04
CA ARG A 266 4.38 11.65 1.69
C ARG A 266 3.53 12.49 0.75
N TRP A 267 2.19 12.37 0.81
CA TRP A 267 1.29 13.19 0.01
C TRP A 267 1.35 14.69 0.34
N GLN A 268 1.54 15.05 1.61
CA GLN A 268 1.76 16.44 2.02
C GLN A 268 3.05 17.00 1.43
N ALA A 269 4.14 16.23 1.46
CA ALA A 269 5.39 16.63 0.83
C ALA A 269 5.28 16.79 -0.69
N LEU A 270 4.29 16.15 -1.33
CA LEU A 270 4.00 16.32 -2.76
C LEU A 270 3.11 17.54 -3.02
N SER A 271 2.09 17.80 -2.19
CA SER A 271 1.19 18.94 -2.37
C SER A 271 1.94 20.27 -2.23
N LEU A 272 2.85 20.36 -1.26
CA LEU A 272 3.69 21.54 -1.01
C LEU A 272 4.64 21.90 -2.17
N LYS A 273 4.75 21.05 -3.20
CA LYS A 273 5.56 21.33 -4.41
C LYS A 273 4.73 21.95 -5.54
N THR A 274 3.42 22.01 -5.40
CA THR A 274 2.55 22.49 -6.48
C THR A 274 2.33 24.00 -6.39
N THR A 275 1.90 24.59 -7.50
CA THR A 275 1.43 25.97 -7.55
C THR A 275 -0.05 26.01 -7.14
N GLY A 276 -0.32 26.29 -5.87
CA GLY A 276 -1.67 26.39 -5.33
C GLY A 276 -1.69 26.04 -3.86
N THR A 277 -2.85 26.20 -3.21
CA THR A 277 -3.06 25.79 -1.82
C THR A 277 -4.24 24.84 -1.66
N GLU A 278 -5.00 24.58 -2.74
CA GLU A 278 -6.22 23.76 -2.70
C GLU A 278 -5.89 22.29 -2.37
N ASP A 279 -4.79 21.76 -2.92
CA ASP A 279 -4.27 20.43 -2.60
C ASP A 279 -3.64 20.36 -1.20
N ASP A 280 -3.00 21.43 -0.74
CA ASP A 280 -2.51 21.50 0.65
C ASP A 280 -3.66 21.43 1.65
N GLN A 281 -4.72 22.25 1.45
CA GLN A 281 -5.90 22.23 2.32
C GLN A 281 -6.63 20.88 2.28
N PHE A 282 -6.66 20.23 1.11
CA PHE A 282 -7.19 18.88 0.98
C PHE A 282 -6.38 17.87 1.80
N ILE A 283 -5.05 17.86 1.68
CA ILE A 283 -4.19 16.94 2.45
C ILE A 283 -4.23 17.26 3.94
N GLU A 284 -4.28 18.52 4.35
CA GLU A 284 -4.47 18.91 5.76
C GLU A 284 -5.79 18.39 6.33
N THR A 285 -6.87 18.41 5.54
CA THR A 285 -8.16 17.84 5.93
C THR A 285 -8.05 16.32 6.14
N LEU A 286 -7.32 15.62 5.26
CA LEU A 286 -7.05 14.20 5.44
C LEU A 286 -6.18 13.94 6.67
N LEU A 287 -5.13 14.73 6.90
CA LEU A 287 -4.26 14.59 8.09
C LEU A 287 -5.03 14.78 9.39
N ALA A 288 -5.97 15.74 9.43
CA ALA A 288 -6.87 15.91 10.57
C ALA A 288 -7.80 14.70 10.77
N SER A 289 -8.14 14.00 9.68
CA SER A 289 -8.96 12.78 9.69
C SER A 289 -8.18 11.53 10.13
N TYR A 290 -6.84 11.55 10.07
CA TYR A 290 -5.95 10.44 10.44
C TYR A 290 -4.78 10.94 11.32
N PRO A 291 -5.06 11.49 12.52
CA PRO A 291 -4.08 12.22 13.31
C PRO A 291 -2.98 11.34 13.95
N SER A 292 -3.23 10.04 14.14
CA SER A 292 -2.34 9.16 14.91
C SER A 292 -1.05 8.80 14.17
N ASP A 293 -1.17 8.38 12.91
CA ASP A 293 -0.05 7.87 12.10
C ASP A 293 0.05 8.52 10.72
N SER A 294 -0.95 9.32 10.34
CA SER A 294 -1.05 9.92 9.00
C SER A 294 -1.17 8.87 7.88
N ILE A 295 -1.76 7.71 8.17
CA ILE A 295 -2.00 6.65 7.19
C ILE A 295 -3.51 6.49 6.99
N VAL A 296 -3.95 6.47 5.74
CA VAL A 296 -5.38 6.27 5.40
C VAL A 296 -5.75 4.79 5.56
N PHE A 297 -6.12 4.41 6.79
CA PHE A 297 -6.67 3.09 7.12
C PHE A 297 -8.18 3.01 6.85
N HIS A 298 -8.80 1.88 7.19
CA HIS A 298 -10.25 1.65 7.02
C HIS A 298 -11.12 2.49 7.96
N PHE A 299 -10.57 2.93 9.10
CA PHE A 299 -11.28 3.70 10.11
C PHE A 299 -10.68 5.08 10.20
N TYR A 300 -11.54 6.09 10.28
CA TYR A 300 -11.11 7.46 10.53
C TYR A 300 -10.64 7.61 11.98
N GLY A 301 -9.86 8.66 12.24
CA GLY A 301 -9.34 9.00 13.56
C GLY A 301 -10.41 9.34 14.61
N TRP A 302 -11.67 9.52 14.18
CA TRP A 302 -12.82 9.70 15.07
C TRP A 302 -13.59 8.40 15.34
N GLN A 303 -13.04 7.25 14.95
CA GLN A 303 -13.66 5.93 15.15
C GLN A 303 -12.70 4.99 15.86
N LEU A 304 -13.26 4.13 16.70
CA LEU A 304 -12.52 3.06 17.39
C LEU A 304 -13.18 1.71 17.10
N PRO A 305 -12.53 0.79 16.37
CA PRO A 305 -13.04 -0.57 16.23
C PRO A 305 -12.93 -1.30 17.57
N ILE A 306 -14.05 -1.84 18.06
CA ILE A 306 -14.08 -2.72 19.25
C ILE A 306 -13.92 -4.17 18.81
N ASP A 307 -14.65 -4.57 17.77
CA ASP A 307 -14.67 -5.94 17.23
C ASP A 307 -14.92 -5.91 15.70
N SER A 308 -15.31 -7.04 15.10
CA SER A 308 -15.52 -7.17 13.65
C SER A 308 -16.66 -6.34 13.10
N THR A 309 -17.63 -6.07 13.97
CA THR A 309 -18.97 -5.58 13.62
C THR A 309 -19.28 -4.27 14.31
N THR A 310 -18.54 -3.96 15.37
CA THR A 310 -18.81 -2.81 16.23
C THR A 310 -17.67 -1.80 16.14
N THR A 311 -18.03 -0.60 15.71
CA THR A 311 -17.20 0.60 15.85
C THR A 311 -17.85 1.55 16.85
N CYS A 312 -17.02 2.23 17.63
CA CYS A 312 -17.44 3.33 18.47
C CYS A 312 -17.08 4.66 17.83
N SER A 313 -17.99 5.61 17.93
CA SER A 313 -17.69 7.01 17.65
C SER A 313 -16.89 7.60 18.82
N LEU A 314 -15.89 8.41 18.48
CA LEU A 314 -15.12 9.22 19.43
C LEU A 314 -15.70 10.63 19.61
N LEU A 315 -16.98 10.85 19.25
CA LEU A 315 -17.64 12.14 19.49
C LEU A 315 -17.50 12.54 20.97
N GLY A 316 -17.14 13.78 21.20
CA GLY A 316 -16.69 14.33 22.48
C GLY A 316 -15.17 14.55 22.56
N SER A 317 -14.38 14.03 21.62
CA SER A 317 -12.91 14.15 21.60
C SER A 317 -12.40 15.41 20.91
N GLN A 318 -13.30 16.24 20.38
CA GLN A 318 -13.02 17.41 19.56
C GLN A 318 -12.43 17.09 18.18
N ILE A 319 -12.39 15.82 17.77
CA ILE A 319 -11.84 15.44 16.45
C ILE A 319 -12.84 15.80 15.34
N HIS A 320 -14.14 15.52 15.52
CA HIS A 320 -15.15 15.85 14.52
C HIS A 320 -15.18 17.34 14.23
N SER A 321 -15.20 18.18 15.28
CA SER A 321 -15.15 19.65 15.14
C SER A 321 -13.91 20.11 14.39
N LYS A 322 -12.71 19.63 14.76
CA LYS A 322 -11.46 19.99 14.09
C LYS A 322 -11.45 19.62 12.61
N VAL A 323 -11.99 18.46 12.25
CA VAL A 323 -12.06 18.05 10.85
C VAL A 323 -13.09 18.88 10.09
N LEU A 324 -14.24 19.20 10.69
CA LEU A 324 -15.24 20.09 10.08
C LEU A 324 -14.70 21.51 9.84
N GLU A 325 -13.86 22.03 10.74
CA GLU A 325 -13.14 23.29 10.53
C GLU A 325 -12.19 23.22 9.32
N LYS A 326 -11.42 22.13 9.21
CA LYS A 326 -10.54 21.90 8.04
C LYS A 326 -11.33 21.74 6.75
N ILE A 327 -12.47 21.04 6.78
CA ILE A 327 -13.40 20.95 5.66
C ILE A 327 -13.90 22.35 5.24
N SER A 328 -14.26 23.21 6.20
CA SER A 328 -14.67 24.59 5.90
C SER A 328 -13.58 25.33 5.17
N ALA A 329 -12.37 25.36 5.74
CA ALA A 329 -11.23 26.04 5.14
C ALA A 329 -10.91 25.50 3.74
N ALA A 330 -10.96 24.17 3.56
CA ALA A 330 -10.72 23.54 2.28
C ALA A 330 -11.80 23.92 1.25
N LEU A 331 -13.09 23.91 1.61
CA LEU A 331 -14.17 24.31 0.69
C LEU A 331 -14.14 25.80 0.35
N ASP A 332 -13.78 26.65 1.30
CA ASP A 332 -13.66 28.10 1.10
C ASP A 332 -12.48 28.44 0.16
N SER A 333 -11.37 27.70 0.27
CA SER A 333 -10.19 27.88 -0.58
C SER A 333 -10.31 27.25 -1.98
N ASN A 334 -11.18 26.26 -2.14
CA ASN A 334 -11.29 25.42 -3.34
C ASN A 334 -12.16 26.05 -4.43
N SER A 335 -11.76 27.24 -4.87
CA SER A 335 -12.43 28.02 -5.92
C SER A 335 -12.59 27.27 -7.24
N ASN A 336 -11.65 26.39 -7.59
CA ASN A 336 -11.71 25.58 -8.81
C ASN A 336 -12.47 24.25 -8.62
N GLY A 337 -12.76 23.87 -7.38
CA GLY A 337 -13.54 22.68 -7.04
C GLY A 337 -12.81 21.34 -7.21
N TYR A 338 -11.48 21.31 -7.39
CA TYR A 338 -10.74 20.07 -7.73
C TYR A 338 -10.97 18.92 -6.75
N PHE A 339 -10.98 19.20 -5.45
CA PHE A 339 -11.16 18.19 -4.39
C PHE A 339 -12.54 18.23 -3.73
N LYS A 340 -13.50 18.93 -4.34
CA LYS A 340 -14.79 19.20 -3.70
C LYS A 340 -15.55 17.91 -3.37
N GLN A 341 -15.50 16.92 -4.26
CA GLN A 341 -16.20 15.65 -4.07
C GLN A 341 -15.61 14.85 -2.91
N GLU A 342 -14.28 14.76 -2.84
CA GLU A 342 -13.56 14.07 -1.75
C GLU A 342 -13.82 14.74 -0.40
N ILE A 343 -13.82 16.08 -0.36
CA ILE A 343 -14.11 16.84 0.86
C ILE A 343 -15.57 16.65 1.29
N ILE A 344 -16.52 16.65 0.36
CA ILE A 344 -17.94 16.37 0.67
C ILE A 344 -18.13 14.93 1.17
N ALA A 345 -17.38 13.97 0.65
CA ALA A 345 -17.41 12.59 1.14
C ALA A 345 -16.92 12.49 2.60
N LEU A 346 -15.84 13.21 2.96
CA LEU A 346 -15.38 13.30 4.36
C LEU A 346 -16.43 13.96 5.27
N LYS A 347 -17.07 15.04 4.80
CA LYS A 347 -18.20 15.67 5.50
C LYS A 347 -19.29 14.65 5.76
N GLN A 348 -19.67 13.86 4.75
CA GLN A 348 -20.72 12.87 4.90
C GLN A 348 -20.33 11.79 5.91
N ALA A 349 -19.08 11.30 5.87
CA ALA A 349 -18.59 10.32 6.84
C ALA A 349 -18.67 10.82 8.29
N ILE A 350 -18.42 12.11 8.55
CA ILE A 350 -18.60 12.72 9.87
C ILE A 350 -20.07 12.77 10.28
N VAL A 351 -20.94 13.24 9.38
CA VAL A 351 -22.39 13.33 9.66
C VAL A 351 -22.96 11.95 9.94
N ASP A 352 -22.57 10.94 9.17
CA ASP A 352 -23.01 9.55 9.33
C ASP A 352 -22.50 8.97 10.67
N ASP A 353 -21.23 9.19 11.01
CA ASP A 353 -20.66 8.74 12.28
C ASP A 353 -21.44 9.31 13.48
N ILE A 354 -21.69 10.62 13.47
CA ILE A 354 -22.45 11.29 14.53
C ILE A 354 -23.88 10.76 14.57
N SER A 355 -24.57 10.74 13.42
CA SER A 355 -26.02 10.55 13.34
C SER A 355 -26.46 9.10 13.45
N VAL A 356 -25.60 8.15 13.08
CA VAL A 356 -25.95 6.71 12.99
C VAL A 356 -25.29 5.88 14.09
N SER A 357 -24.14 6.28 14.64
CA SER A 357 -23.42 5.46 15.61
C SER A 357 -24.21 5.26 16.90
N ASN A 358 -24.48 4.02 17.30
CA ASN A 358 -25.13 3.71 18.58
C ASN A 358 -24.15 3.46 19.74
N HIS A 359 -22.85 3.53 19.49
CA HIS A 359 -21.83 3.31 20.51
C HIS A 359 -20.88 4.51 20.56
N TYR A 360 -20.74 5.08 21.74
CA TYR A 360 -19.85 6.21 21.98
C TYR A 360 -18.84 5.86 23.06
N TRP A 361 -17.58 6.22 22.79
CA TRP A 361 -16.49 5.93 23.69
C TRP A 361 -16.48 6.86 24.91
N LEU A 362 -16.84 8.13 24.71
CA LEU A 362 -16.70 9.19 25.70
C LEU A 362 -17.98 9.42 26.53
N SER A 363 -17.87 10.29 27.53
CA SER A 363 -18.96 10.63 28.43
C SER A 363 -20.09 11.40 27.72
N LEU A 364 -21.31 11.32 28.27
CA LEU A 364 -22.46 12.06 27.76
C LEU A 364 -22.20 13.57 27.69
N GLU A 365 -21.57 14.14 28.72
CA GLU A 365 -21.27 15.58 28.79
C GLU A 365 -20.32 15.99 27.65
N SER A 366 -19.24 15.24 27.43
CA SER A 366 -18.28 15.53 26.37
C SER A 366 -18.93 15.42 24.98
N ILE A 367 -19.72 14.37 24.75
CA ILE A 367 -20.45 14.17 23.49
C ILE A 367 -21.38 15.34 23.21
N GLN A 368 -22.20 15.72 24.20
CA GLN A 368 -23.16 16.81 24.07
C GLN A 368 -22.46 18.14 23.82
N SER A 369 -21.38 18.42 24.55
CA SER A 369 -20.59 19.65 24.39
C SER A 369 -20.03 19.79 22.97
N GLU A 370 -19.41 18.75 22.40
CA GLU A 370 -18.91 18.82 21.03
C GLU A 370 -20.04 18.95 20.01
N LEU A 371 -21.12 18.18 20.16
CA LEU A 371 -22.24 18.19 19.23
C LEU A 371 -22.97 19.54 19.22
N ASP A 372 -23.17 20.16 20.40
CA ASP A 372 -23.75 21.50 20.51
C ASP A 372 -22.88 22.53 19.82
N ALA A 373 -21.55 22.49 20.02
CA ALA A 373 -20.62 23.37 19.32
C ALA A 373 -20.70 23.21 17.78
N ILE A 374 -20.80 21.99 17.27
CA ILE A 374 -20.95 21.71 15.83
C ILE A 374 -22.26 22.32 15.29
N ILE A 375 -23.36 22.18 16.02
CA ILE A 375 -24.68 22.69 15.62
C ILE A 375 -24.70 24.23 15.63
N GLU A 376 -24.15 24.84 16.67
CA GLU A 376 -24.09 26.29 16.86
C GLU A 376 -23.19 26.98 15.84
N ARG A 377 -22.13 26.32 15.38
CA ARG A 377 -21.20 26.88 14.38
C ARG A 377 -21.86 27.10 13.01
N GLN A 378 -22.97 26.42 12.72
CA GLN A 378 -23.77 26.59 11.51
C GLN A 378 -23.02 26.49 10.16
N TYR A 379 -22.01 25.62 10.05
CA TYR A 379 -21.19 25.44 8.84
C TYR A 379 -21.97 25.56 7.51
N PRO A 380 -21.61 26.49 6.59
CA PRO A 380 -22.40 26.77 5.39
C PRO A 380 -22.60 25.57 4.46
N PHE A 381 -21.64 24.63 4.46
CA PHE A 381 -21.67 23.43 3.63
C PHE A 381 -22.62 22.33 4.14
N PHE A 382 -23.17 22.47 5.36
CA PHE A 382 -24.21 21.55 5.83
C PHE A 382 -25.53 21.82 5.14
N THR A 383 -26.07 20.77 4.53
CA THR A 383 -27.41 20.77 3.95
C THR A 383 -28.48 20.86 5.04
N THR A 384 -29.72 21.18 4.66
CA THR A 384 -30.86 21.12 5.59
C THR A 384 -31.00 19.73 6.22
N SER A 385 -30.79 18.66 5.45
CA SER A 385 -30.84 17.28 5.94
C SER A 385 -29.75 17.01 6.98
N ASP A 386 -28.51 17.47 6.74
CA ASP A 386 -27.40 17.32 7.69
C ASP A 386 -27.75 17.99 9.03
N ARG A 387 -28.27 19.23 8.98
CA ARG A 387 -28.64 19.99 10.18
C ARG A 387 -29.78 19.33 10.96
N VAL A 388 -30.77 18.77 10.26
CA VAL A 388 -31.86 18.03 10.89
C VAL A 388 -31.32 16.75 11.54
N ALA A 389 -30.48 15.99 10.85
CA ALA A 389 -29.89 14.76 11.39
C ALA A 389 -29.10 15.02 12.69
N LEU A 390 -28.24 16.05 12.70
CA LEU A 390 -27.45 16.42 13.88
C LEU A 390 -28.33 16.86 15.06
N LYS A 391 -29.35 17.68 14.82
CA LYS A 391 -30.29 18.13 15.87
C LYS A 391 -31.13 16.98 16.43
N THR A 392 -31.65 16.12 15.55
CA THR A 392 -32.37 14.91 15.98
C THR A 392 -31.46 14.02 16.81
N ARG A 393 -30.22 13.81 16.36
CA ARG A 393 -29.27 13.00 17.10
C ARG A 393 -28.95 13.57 18.48
N ARG A 394 -28.79 14.89 18.57
CA ARG A 394 -28.58 15.59 19.85
C ARG A 394 -29.70 15.33 20.86
N GLN A 395 -30.96 15.27 20.41
CA GLN A 395 -32.11 14.91 21.24
C GLN A 395 -32.09 13.44 21.65
N MET A 396 -31.78 12.53 20.72
CA MET A 396 -31.68 11.08 21.00
C MET A 396 -30.59 10.78 22.04
N ILE A 397 -29.42 11.43 21.93
CA ILE A 397 -28.32 11.32 22.91
C ILE A 397 -28.76 11.84 24.29
N GLY A 398 -29.60 12.87 24.36
CA GLY A 398 -30.19 13.35 25.61
C GLY A 398 -31.03 12.28 26.32
N ASN A 399 -31.64 11.36 25.56
CA ASN A 399 -32.44 10.24 26.07
C ASN A 399 -31.82 8.89 25.65
N TYR A 400 -30.48 8.75 25.79
CA TYR A 400 -29.71 7.66 25.20
C TYR A 400 -30.25 6.25 25.55
N THR A 401 -30.68 6.03 26.79
CA THR A 401 -31.27 4.74 27.23
C THR A 401 -32.53 4.36 26.45
N GLN A 402 -33.42 5.32 26.19
CA GLN A 402 -34.67 5.09 25.44
C GLN A 402 -34.42 4.85 23.95
N ASN A 403 -33.27 5.31 23.44
CA ASN A 403 -32.89 5.21 22.04
C ASN A 403 -31.89 4.09 21.75
N ASN A 404 -31.64 3.20 22.73
CA ASN A 404 -30.67 2.11 22.62
C ASN A 404 -29.26 2.59 22.22
N ILE A 405 -28.85 3.74 22.75
CA ILE A 405 -27.52 4.31 22.54
C ILE A 405 -26.66 3.96 23.76
N VAL A 406 -25.48 3.42 23.53
CA VAL A 406 -24.49 3.09 24.55
C VAL A 406 -23.43 4.18 24.60
N ILE A 407 -23.13 4.69 25.80
CA ILE A 407 -22.24 5.82 26.04
C ILE A 407 -21.21 5.41 27.10
N ASN A 408 -20.06 6.08 27.14
CA ASN A 408 -19.02 5.90 28.16
C ASN A 408 -18.42 4.49 28.21
N LEU A 409 -18.17 3.90 27.04
CA LEU A 409 -17.55 2.57 26.93
C LEU A 409 -16.09 2.54 27.44
N PHE A 410 -15.45 3.70 27.62
CA PHE A 410 -14.10 3.80 28.20
C PHE A 410 -14.02 3.27 29.64
N GLU A 411 -15.05 3.45 30.46
CA GLU A 411 -15.02 3.12 31.90
C GLU A 411 -15.30 1.64 32.22
N GLY A 412 -15.13 0.75 31.23
CA GLY A 412 -15.12 -0.69 31.46
C GLY A 412 -16.50 -1.30 31.77
N GLN A 413 -17.59 -0.63 31.40
CA GLN A 413 -18.91 -1.28 31.35
C GLN A 413 -18.97 -2.20 30.12
N ALA A 414 -18.31 -3.35 30.22
CA ALA A 414 -18.78 -4.54 29.54
C ALA A 414 -20.18 -4.82 30.10
N SER A 415 -21.20 -4.40 29.39
CA SER A 415 -22.58 -4.75 29.69
C SER A 415 -22.72 -6.27 29.73
N THR A 416 -23.14 -6.78 30.89
CA THR A 416 -23.64 -8.15 31.13
C THR A 416 -24.72 -8.56 30.15
#